data_AF-A0A529LUH3-F1
#
_entry.id   AF-A0A529LUH3-F1
#
_cell.length_a   1.000
_cell.length_b   1.000
_cell.length_c   1.000
_cell.angle_alpha   90.00
_cell.angle_beta   90.00
_cell.angle_gamma   90.00
#
_symmetry.space_group_name_H-M   'P 1'
#
loop_
_entity.id
_entity.type
_entity.pdbx_description
1 polymer ?
#
loop_
_entity_poly.entity_id
_entity_poly.type
_entity_poly.pdbx_seq_one_letter_code
_entity_poly.pdbx_strand_id
1 'polypeptide(L)'
;SHVYGIANLYYDFLDGTDVDVSGTRLTSKPQQLWGGLGVGGSLSWADDHYSVHSELLARTSLEDFGDSHAFGGSVGFSVKW
;
A
#
# COMPACT_ATOMS: atom_id res chain seq x y z
N SER A 1 2.42 14.37 -19.83
CA SER A 1 1.59 13.46 -19.01
C SER A 1 2.31 12.15 -18.90
N HIS A 2 2.43 11.61 -17.69
CA HIS A 2 3.05 10.31 -17.44
C HIS A 2 2.04 9.42 -16.72
N VAL A 3 2.00 8.15 -17.06
CA VAL A 3 1.20 7.15 -16.39
C VAL A 3 2.13 6.01 -15.99
N TYR A 4 1.99 5.52 -14.76
CA TYR A 4 2.81 4.44 -14.23
C TYR A 4 1.95 3.48 -13.40
N GLY A 5 2.37 2.21 -13.40
CA GLY A 5 1.77 1.17 -12.57
C GLY A 5 2.63 0.94 -11.33
N ILE A 6 1.98 0.62 -10.23
CA ILE A 6 2.60 0.33 -8.94
C ILE A 6 2.20 -1.10 -8.56
N ALA A 7 3.18 -1.95 -8.26
CA ALA A 7 2.95 -3.26 -7.66
C ALA A 7 3.83 -3.37 -6.41
N ASN A 8 3.21 -3.52 -5.25
CA ASN A 8 3.89 -3.67 -3.97
C ASN A 8 3.52 -5.01 -3.35
N LEU A 9 4.50 -5.69 -2.78
CA LEU A 9 4.30 -6.89 -1.97
C LEU A 9 4.91 -6.60 -0.60
N TYR A 10 4.07 -6.56 0.42
CA TYR A 10 4.49 -6.37 1.80
C TYR A 10 4.43 -7.73 2.49
N TYR A 11 5.60 -8.26 2.83
CA TYR A 11 5.72 -9.46 3.63
C TYR A 11 6.13 -9.04 5.03
N ASP A 12 5.28 -9.33 6.01
CA ASP A 12 5.59 -9.08 7.40
C ASP A 12 6.47 -10.24 7.93
N PHE A 13 7.78 -10.01 7.95
CA PHE A 13 8.79 -10.89 8.53
C PHE A 13 8.98 -10.64 10.04
N LEU A 14 7.96 -10.17 10.78
CA LEU A 14 8.10 -10.17 12.24
C LEU A 14 8.25 -11.62 12.71
N ASP A 15 9.50 -12.00 12.97
CA ASP A 15 9.91 -13.10 13.82
C ASP A 15 8.96 -13.13 15.03
N GLY A 16 8.10 -14.14 15.06
CA GLY A 16 7.26 -14.43 16.22
C GLY A 16 8.18 -14.57 17.42
N THR A 17 8.26 -13.53 18.23
CA THR A 17 8.96 -13.63 19.50
C THR A 17 8.08 -14.53 20.37
N ASP A 18 8.52 -15.78 20.55
CA ASP A 18 7.97 -16.71 21.54
C ASP A 18 8.20 -16.08 22.92
N VAL A 19 7.24 -15.29 23.39
CA VAL A 19 7.21 -14.79 24.76
C VAL A 19 6.26 -15.70 25.53
N ASP A 20 6.81 -16.78 26.09
CA ASP A 20 6.11 -17.60 27.08
C ASP A 20 5.77 -16.71 28.29
N VAL A 21 4.52 -16.27 28.37
CA VAL A 21 3.95 -15.66 29.57
C VAL A 21 2.77 -16.52 30.00
N SER A 22 3.05 -17.50 30.86
CA SER A 22 2.06 -18.19 31.70
C SER A 22 0.86 -18.81 30.95
N GLY A 23 1.14 -19.76 30.05
CA GLY A 23 0.19 -20.84 29.77
C GLY A 23 -1.00 -20.54 28.86
N THR A 24 -1.08 -19.37 28.20
CA THR A 24 -2.04 -19.16 27.11
C THR A 24 -1.33 -19.32 25.78
N ARG A 25 -1.63 -20.41 25.07
CA ARG A 25 -1.06 -20.71 23.75
C ARG A 25 -1.67 -19.76 22.72
N LEU A 26 -1.11 -18.56 22.57
CA LEU A 26 -1.43 -17.69 21.45
C LEU A 26 -0.74 -18.25 20.21
N THR A 27 -1.48 -19.00 19.38
CA THR A 27 -1.07 -19.28 18.01
C THR A 27 -1.17 -17.97 17.21
N SER A 28 -0.16 -17.12 17.31
CA SER A 28 0.06 -16.04 16.34
C SER A 28 0.43 -16.70 15.03
N LYS A 29 -0.54 -16.82 14.12
CA LYS A 29 -0.27 -17.26 12.75
C LYS A 29 0.69 -16.24 12.12
N PRO A 30 1.91 -16.63 11.79
CA PRO A 30 2.85 -15.74 11.15
C PRO A 30 2.46 -15.66 9.67
N GLN A 31 2.44 -14.42 9.14
CA GLN A 31 2.55 -14.04 7.71
C GLN A 31 1.31 -13.45 7.02
N GLN A 32 0.79 -12.32 7.54
CA GLN A 32 -0.06 -11.48 6.70
C GLN A 32 0.76 -10.93 5.50
N LEU A 33 0.75 -11.66 4.38
CA LEU A 33 1.26 -11.21 3.11
C LEU A 33 0.25 -10.23 2.53
N TRP A 34 0.59 -8.95 2.47
CA TRP A 34 -0.26 -7.94 1.86
C TRP A 34 0.20 -7.69 0.42
N GLY A 35 -0.69 -7.95 -0.54
CA GLY A 35 -0.48 -7.63 -1.94
C GLY A 35 -1.11 -6.29 -2.27
N GLY A 36 -0.36 -5.40 -2.91
CA GLY A 36 -0.82 -4.08 -3.34
C GLY A 36 -0.63 -3.86 -4.82
N LEU A 37 -1.67 -3.39 -5.50
CA LEU A 37 -1.64 -2.95 -6.89
C LEU A 37 -2.14 -1.51 -6.96
N GLY A 38 -1.51 -0.68 -7.78
CA GLY A 38 -1.90 0.71 -7.93
C GLY A 38 -1.56 1.25 -9.30
N VAL A 39 -2.16 2.39 -9.60
CA VAL A 39 -1.93 3.13 -10.85
C VAL A 39 -1.82 4.60 -10.51
N GLY A 40 -0.85 5.26 -11.14
CA GLY A 40 -0.56 6.67 -10.94
C GLY A 40 -0.48 7.41 -12.27
N GLY A 41 -0.92 8.66 -12.25
CA GLY A 41 -0.84 9.58 -13.38
C GLY A 41 -0.36 10.94 -12.92
N SER A 42 0.48 11.58 -13.74
CA SER A 42 0.88 12.97 -13.55
C SER A 42 0.68 13.80 -14.81
N LEU A 43 0.18 15.01 -14.62
CA LEU A 43 -0.06 15.99 -15.68
C LEU A 43 0.52 17.33 -15.27
N SER A 44 1.50 17.80 -16.03
CA SER A 44 2.01 19.16 -15.92
C SER A 44 1.47 20.02 -17.06
N TRP A 45 1.12 21.27 -16.76
CA TRP A 45 0.70 22.27 -17.75
C TRP A 45 1.27 23.65 -17.43
N ALA A 46 1.13 24.57 -18.39
CA ALA A 46 1.70 25.91 -18.36
C ALA A 46 3.23 25.90 -18.13
N ASP A 47 3.97 25.21 -19.01
CA ASP A 47 5.44 25.14 -18.92
C ASP A 47 5.95 24.61 -17.56
N ASP A 48 5.29 23.56 -17.05
CA ASP A 48 5.59 22.91 -15.76
C ASP A 48 5.28 23.76 -14.51
N HIS A 49 4.63 24.92 -14.68
CA HIS A 49 4.20 25.81 -13.58
C HIS A 49 3.12 25.19 -12.69
N TYR A 50 2.27 24.32 -13.27
CA TYR A 50 1.25 23.58 -12.54
C TYR A 50 1.42 22.08 -12.81
N SER A 51 1.45 21.29 -11.74
CA SER A 51 1.56 19.83 -11.81
C SER A 51 0.50 19.18 -10.93
N VAL A 52 -0.28 18.26 -11.51
CA VAL A 52 -1.20 17.37 -10.77
C VAL A 52 -0.65 15.97 -10.80
N HIS A 53 -0.72 15.31 -9.66
CA HIS A 53 -0.48 13.88 -9.51
C HIS A 53 -1.72 13.25 -8.89
N SER A 54 -2.14 12.12 -9.47
CA SER A 54 -3.19 11.28 -8.93
C SER A 54 -2.69 9.85 -8.88
N GLU A 55 -2.88 9.21 -7.74
CA GLU A 55 -2.48 7.83 -7.51
C GLU A 55 -3.63 7.09 -6.85
N LEU A 56 -3.88 5.88 -7.33
CA LEU A 56 -4.86 4.96 -6.79
C LEU A 56 -4.14 3.68 -6.40
N LEU A 57 -4.41 3.19 -5.20
CA LEU A 57 -3.88 1.94 -4.69
C LEU A 57 -5.01 1.06 -4.16
N ALA A 58 -4.92 -0.22 -4.48
CA ALA A 58 -5.73 -1.28 -3.91
C ALA A 58 -4.77 -2.26 -3.23
N ARG A 59 -5.01 -2.54 -1.95
CA ARG A 59 -4.26 -3.50 -1.15
C ARG A 59 -5.21 -4.56 -0.65
N THR A 60 -4.83 -5.82 -0.79
CA THR A 60 -5.57 -6.97 -0.29
C THR A 60 -4.63 -7.82 0.56
N SER A 61 -5.11 -8.30 1.69
CA SER A 61 -4.43 -9.39 2.38
C SER A 61 -4.53 -10.65 1.52
N LEU A 62 -3.41 -11.33 1.27
CA LEU A 62 -3.39 -12.62 0.56
C LEU A 62 -3.73 -13.78 1.49
N GLU A 63 -3.51 -13.64 2.80
CA GLU A 63 -3.77 -14.70 3.78
C GLU A 63 -5.27 -14.84 4.09
N ASP A 64 -5.99 -13.71 4.14
CA ASP A 64 -7.45 -13.64 4.29
C ASP A 64 -8.04 -12.88 3.10
N PHE A 65 -7.99 -13.52 1.92
CA PHE A 65 -8.44 -12.97 0.63
C PHE A 65 -9.94 -12.53 0.63
N GLY A 66 -10.70 -12.89 1.68
CA GLY A 66 -12.13 -12.64 1.83
C GLY A 66 -12.55 -11.49 2.75
N ASP A 67 -11.75 -11.11 3.75
CA ASP A 67 -12.23 -10.23 4.84
C ASP A 67 -11.55 -8.85 4.90
N SER A 68 -10.42 -8.65 4.20
CA SER A 68 -9.60 -7.44 4.36
C SER A 68 -9.16 -6.85 3.02
N HIS A 69 -9.98 -5.95 2.46
CA HIS A 69 -9.63 -5.12 1.30
C HIS A 69 -9.48 -3.67 1.72
N ALA A 70 -8.35 -3.07 1.40
CA ALA A 70 -8.06 -1.67 1.68
C ALA A 70 -7.80 -0.93 0.37
N PHE A 71 -8.60 0.08 0.08
CA PHE A 71 -8.43 0.95 -1.07
C PHE A 71 -7.94 2.31 -0.59
N GLY A 72 -6.98 2.89 -1.29
CA GLY A 72 -6.44 4.21 -1.00
C GLY A 72 -6.29 5.00 -2.27
N GLY A 73 -6.45 6.31 -2.17
CA GLY A 73 -6.19 7.22 -3.28
C GLY A 73 -5.55 8.48 -2.74
N SER A 74 -4.56 8.98 -3.46
CA SER A 74 -3.92 10.26 -3.21
C SER A 74 -4.06 11.13 -4.45
N VAL A 75 -4.42 12.38 -4.24
CA VAL A 75 -4.36 13.41 -5.28
C VAL A 75 -3.57 14.55 -4.69
N GLY A 76 -2.60 15.02 -5.43
CA GLY A 76 -1.85 16.19 -5.04
C GLY A 76 -1.61 17.13 -6.20
N PHE A 77 -1.42 18.37 -5.83
CA PHE A 77 -1.30 19.50 -6.71
C PHE A 77 -0.08 20.29 -6.27
N SER A 78 0.79 20.60 -7.21
CA SER A 78 2.00 21.37 -6.99
C SER A 78 2.03 22.56 -7.93
N VAL A 79 2.40 23.71 -7.39
CA VAL A 79 2.61 24.95 -8.13
C VAL A 79 4.06 25.34 -7.95
N LYS A 80 4.73 25.62 -9.06
CA LYS A 80 6.06 26.24 -9.05
C LYS A 80 5.87 27.74 -9.28
N TRP A 81 6.47 28.56 -8.43
CA TRP A 81 6.50 30.03 -8.51
C TRP A 81 7.91 30.54 -8.74
#